data_AF-A0A2T1E011-F1
#
_entry.id   AF-A0A2T1E011-F1
#
_cell.length_a   1.000
_cell.length_b   1.000
_cell.length_c   1.000
_cell.angle_alpha   90.00
_cell.angle_beta   90.00
_cell.angle_gamma   90.00
#
_symmetry.space_group_name_H-M   'P 1'
#
loop_
_entity.id
_entity.type
_entity.pdbx_description
1 polymer ?
#
loop_
_entity_poly.entity_id
_entity_poly.type
_entity_poly.pdbx_seq_one_letter_code
_entity_poly.pdbx_strand_id
1 'polypeptide(L)'
;MIRGALPDDIPTNLQEQILLQDAKAQPAIMIQGGSRRPLGDAPRLVAHYGGQPEDWYKMASNQTAIIEGYVAEIHWYRNACTLQNVEYKIKRTYPKIAPKNQ
;
A
#
# COMPACT_ATOMS: atom_id res chain seq x y z
N MET A 1 2.84 10.78 21.04
CA MET A 1 3.89 10.92 20.00
C MET A 1 3.27 10.61 18.65
N ILE A 2 3.37 11.53 17.68
CA ILE A 2 2.96 11.28 16.30
C ILE A 2 4.01 10.34 15.70
N ARG A 3 3.60 9.17 15.17
CA ARG A 3 4.52 8.25 14.48
C ARG A 3 5.16 8.99 13.28
N GLY A 4 6.43 8.73 12.99
CA GLY A 4 7.14 9.34 11.86
C GLY A 4 6.57 8.96 10.49
N ALA A 5 7.11 9.57 9.43
CA ALA A 5 6.97 9.05 8.07
C ALA A 5 7.44 7.59 8.04
N LEU A 6 6.69 6.73 7.35
CA LEU A 6 7.08 5.34 7.17
C LEU A 6 7.82 5.22 5.83
N PRO A 7 9.06 4.70 5.81
CA PRO A 7 9.77 4.53 4.55
C PRO A 7 9.02 3.52 3.66
N ASP A 8 9.14 3.68 2.34
CA ASP A 8 8.73 2.65 1.38
C ASP A 8 9.41 1.32 1.71
N ASP A 9 8.72 0.20 1.47
CA ASP A 9 9.34 -1.11 1.48
C ASP A 9 10.31 -1.25 0.31
N ILE A 10 11.48 -1.82 0.59
CA ILE A 10 12.51 -2.15 -0.40
C ILE A 10 12.66 -3.67 -0.39
N PRO A 11 11.91 -4.40 -1.22
CA PRO A 11 12.01 -5.86 -1.27
C PRO A 11 13.36 -6.31 -1.81
N THR A 12 13.90 -7.38 -1.24
CA THR A 12 15.10 -8.07 -1.77
C THR A 12 14.76 -9.15 -2.78
N ASN A 13 13.54 -9.69 -2.75
CA ASN A 13 13.04 -10.66 -3.73
C ASN A 13 12.73 -9.97 -5.06
N LEU A 14 13.22 -10.53 -6.18
CA LEU A 14 13.06 -9.94 -7.52
C LEU A 14 11.59 -9.84 -7.95
N GLN A 15 10.76 -10.86 -7.65
CA GLN A 15 9.35 -10.84 -8.02
C GLN A 15 8.58 -9.75 -7.27
N GLU A 16 8.94 -9.52 -6.00
CA GLU A 16 8.39 -8.41 -5.22
C GLU A 16 8.86 -7.05 -5.74
N GLN A 17 10.13 -6.93 -6.18
CA GLN A 17 10.63 -5.72 -6.82
C GLN A 17 9.85 -5.39 -8.09
N ILE A 18 9.61 -6.40 -8.94
CA ILE A 18 8.80 -6.24 -10.16
C ILE A 18 7.38 -5.82 -9.81
N LEU A 19 6.73 -6.51 -8.86
CA LEU A 19 5.36 -6.17 -8.44
C LEU A 19 5.26 -4.73 -7.89
N LEU A 20 6.27 -4.27 -7.14
CA LEU A 20 6.32 -2.90 -6.66
C LEU A 20 6.49 -1.88 -7.80
N GLN A 21 7.30 -2.19 -8.82
CA GLN A 21 7.44 -1.33 -10.01
C GLN A 21 6.13 -1.26 -10.81
N ASP A 22 5.47 -2.40 -11.00
CA ASP A 22 4.17 -2.47 -11.68
C ASP A 22 3.11 -1.64 -10.94
N ALA A 23 3.05 -1.75 -9.60
CA ALA A 23 2.13 -0.96 -8.79
C ALA A 23 2.39 0.56 -8.89
N LYS A 24 3.64 0.98 -9.14
CA LYS A 24 3.99 2.39 -9.37
C LYS A 24 3.60 2.88 -10.75
N ALA A 25 3.50 1.99 -11.75
CA ALA A 25 3.19 2.32 -13.14
C ALA A 25 1.71 2.16 -13.51
N GLN A 26 0.96 1.33 -12.79
CA GLN A 26 -0.40 0.92 -13.16
C GLN A 26 -1.50 1.67 -12.38
N PRO A 27 -2.75 1.67 -12.89
CA PRO A 27 -3.91 2.11 -12.14
C PRO A 27 -4.10 1.33 -10.83
N ALA A 28 -4.74 1.96 -9.86
CA ALA A 28 -4.89 1.46 -8.50
C ALA A 28 -6.34 1.56 -8.01
N ILE A 29 -6.69 0.76 -7.01
CA ILE A 29 -7.99 0.82 -6.34
C ILE A 29 -7.85 1.60 -5.04
N MET A 30 -8.77 2.54 -4.83
CA MET A 30 -8.96 3.20 -3.55
C MET A 30 -9.71 2.27 -2.60
N ILE A 31 -9.10 1.92 -1.47
CA ILE A 31 -9.67 0.96 -0.52
C ILE A 31 -10.17 1.62 0.78
N GLN A 32 -9.63 2.80 1.14
CA GLN A 32 -10.06 3.58 2.31
C GLN A 32 -9.68 5.06 2.15
N GLY A 33 -10.43 5.98 2.74
CA GLY A 33 -10.13 7.42 2.74
C GLY A 33 -11.36 8.30 2.49
N GLY A 34 -11.14 9.62 2.52
CA GLY A 34 -12.17 10.62 2.34
C GLY A 34 -13.18 10.70 3.49
N SER A 35 -14.22 11.52 3.30
CA SER A 35 -15.22 11.84 4.34
C SER A 35 -16.07 10.65 4.79
N ARG A 36 -16.30 9.65 3.91
CA ARG A 36 -17.15 8.49 4.20
C ARG A 36 -16.44 7.35 4.92
N ARG A 37 -15.13 7.21 4.73
CA ARG A 37 -14.30 6.16 5.34
C ARG A 37 -13.00 6.78 5.83
N PRO A 38 -13.03 7.54 6.94
CA PRO A 38 -11.88 8.28 7.43
C PRO A 38 -10.66 7.37 7.58
N LEU A 39 -9.52 7.88 7.14
CA LEU A 39 -8.25 7.20 7.27
C LEU A 39 -7.65 7.56 8.64
N GLY A 40 -7.44 6.58 9.52
CA GLY A 40 -6.88 6.82 10.85
C GLY A 40 -5.47 7.43 10.82
N ASP A 41 -4.71 7.14 9.77
CA ASP A 41 -3.37 7.70 9.55
C ASP A 41 -3.38 9.11 8.96
N ALA A 42 -4.53 9.67 8.58
CA ALA A 42 -4.60 10.96 7.92
C ALA A 42 -3.93 12.12 8.70
N PRO A 43 -4.08 12.25 10.03
CA PRO A 43 -3.37 13.29 10.78
C PRO A 43 -1.84 13.17 10.69
N ARG A 44 -1.32 11.93 10.65
CA ARG A 44 0.12 11.67 10.50
C ARG A 44 0.58 12.03 9.09
N LEU A 45 -0.17 11.63 8.07
CA LEU A 45 0.16 11.94 6.67
C LEU A 45 0.17 13.45 6.43
N VAL A 46 -0.78 14.20 6.99
CA VAL A 46 -0.80 15.67 6.94
C VAL A 46 0.42 16.27 7.65
N ALA A 47 0.78 15.75 8.81
CA ALA A 47 1.93 16.26 9.56
C ALA A 47 3.28 16.08 8.82
N HIS A 48 3.43 15.02 8.02
CA HIS A 48 4.68 14.71 7.31
C HIS A 48 4.72 15.15 5.85
N TYR A 49 3.58 15.14 5.17
CA TYR A 49 3.48 15.35 3.72
C TYR A 49 2.55 16.52 3.34
N GLY A 50 1.83 17.11 4.31
CA GLY A 50 0.90 18.22 4.07
C GLY A 50 -0.47 17.78 3.51
N GLY A 51 -1.20 18.75 2.95
CA GLY A 51 -2.57 18.55 2.45
C GLY A 51 -3.62 18.52 3.55
N GLN A 52 -4.84 18.07 3.23
CA GLN A 52 -5.93 17.91 4.19
C GLN A 52 -6.20 16.42 4.49
N PRO A 53 -6.72 16.08 5.69
CA PRO A 53 -7.00 14.69 6.03
C PRO A 53 -7.93 13.96 5.05
N GLU A 54 -8.88 14.69 4.44
CA GLU A 54 -9.84 14.16 3.47
C GLU A 54 -9.26 13.89 2.08
N ASP A 55 -8.09 14.45 1.79
CA ASP A 55 -7.38 14.22 0.52
C ASP A 55 -6.61 12.91 0.52
N TRP A 56 -6.38 12.31 1.69
CA TRP A 56 -5.56 11.12 1.84
C TRP A 56 -6.38 9.84 1.72
N TYR A 57 -5.91 8.96 0.83
CA TYR A 57 -6.51 7.68 0.53
C TYR A 57 -5.49 6.56 0.66
N LYS A 58 -5.93 5.43 1.21
CA LYS A 58 -5.21 4.17 1.09
C LYS A 58 -5.55 3.51 -0.24
N MET A 59 -4.51 3.17 -0.96
CA MET A 59 -4.56 2.55 -2.28
C MET A 59 -4.10 1.09 -2.20
N ALA A 60 -4.56 0.28 -3.14
CA ALA A 60 -4.10 -1.07 -3.39
C ALA A 60 -3.80 -1.26 -4.89
N SER A 61 -2.81 -2.09 -5.21
CA SER A 61 -2.50 -2.48 -6.58
C SER A 61 -3.67 -3.27 -7.20
N ASN A 62 -3.92 -3.06 -8.49
CA ASN A 62 -4.93 -3.83 -9.22
C ASN A 62 -4.55 -5.30 -9.45
N GLN A 63 -3.27 -5.62 -9.24
CA GLN A 63 -2.72 -6.96 -9.43
C GLN A 63 -2.16 -7.49 -8.11
N THR A 64 -2.18 -8.81 -8.00
CA THR A 64 -1.51 -9.57 -6.95
C THR A 64 -0.60 -10.61 -7.60
N ALA A 65 0.43 -11.05 -6.89
CA ALA A 65 1.31 -12.12 -7.34
C ALA A 65 1.39 -13.23 -6.29
N ILE A 66 1.48 -14.48 -6.72
CA ILE A 66 1.82 -15.59 -5.81
C ILE A 66 3.35 -15.75 -5.85
N ILE A 67 3.99 -15.47 -4.73
CA ILE A 67 5.45 -15.50 -4.56
C ILE A 67 5.73 -16.47 -3.41
N GLU A 68 6.52 -17.50 -3.65
CA GLU A 68 6.99 -18.42 -2.59
C GLU A 68 5.88 -18.92 -1.62
N GLY A 69 4.68 -19.15 -2.15
CA GLY A 69 3.54 -19.67 -1.39
C GLY A 69 2.68 -18.62 -0.66
N TYR A 70 2.94 -17.32 -0.80
CA TYR A 70 2.05 -16.25 -0.34
C TYR A 70 1.50 -15.41 -1.49
N VAL A 71 0.34 -14.79 -1.27
CA VAL A 71 -0.20 -13.76 -2.16
C VAL A 71 0.37 -12.40 -1.72
N ALA A 72 1.06 -11.74 -2.63
CA ALA A 72 1.61 -10.39 -2.49
C ALA A 72 0.70 -9.36 -3.15
N GLU A 73 0.46 -8.25 -2.45
CA GLU A 73 -0.31 -7.09 -2.89
C GLU A 73 0.41 -5.82 -2.44
N ILE A 74 0.39 -4.74 -3.22
CA ILE A 74 1.05 -3.48 -2.88
C ILE A 74 0.03 -2.47 -2.39
N HIS A 75 0.23 -1.92 -1.20
CA HIS A 75 -0.59 -0.84 -0.63
C HIS A 75 0.25 0.43 -0.48
N TRP A 76 -0.36 1.60 -0.58
CA TRP A 76 0.30 2.88 -0.33
C TRP A 76 -0.71 3.96 0.05
N TYR A 77 -0.23 5.14 0.38
CA TYR A 77 -1.05 6.33 0.58
C TYR A 77 -0.95 7.28 -0.60
N ARG A 78 -2.09 7.80 -1.05
CA ARG A 78 -2.18 8.80 -2.12
C ARG A 78 -2.91 10.04 -1.62
N ASN A 79 -2.35 11.21 -1.87
CA ASN A 79 -3.08 12.46 -1.78
C ASN A 79 -3.79 12.72 -3.11
N ALA A 80 -5.11 12.88 -3.10
CA ALA A 80 -5.91 13.07 -4.32
C ALA A 80 -5.73 14.46 -4.96
N CYS A 81 -5.37 15.47 -4.18
CA CYS A 81 -5.15 16.84 -4.68
C CYS A 81 -3.76 17.00 -5.31
N THR A 82 -2.72 16.49 -4.65
CA THR A 82 -1.32 16.62 -5.14
C THR A 82 -0.89 15.44 -6.03
N LEU A 83 -1.68 14.37 -6.07
CA LEU A 83 -1.37 13.08 -6.71
C LEU A 83 -0.10 12.41 -6.17
N GLN A 84 0.43 12.88 -5.04
CA GLN A 84 1.60 12.29 -4.40
C GLN A 84 1.27 10.90 -3.85
N ASN A 85 2.13 9.93 -4.16
CA ASN A 85 2.10 8.59 -3.57
C ASN A 85 3.27 8.45 -2.57
N VAL A 86 2.99 7.89 -1.40
CA VAL A 86 3.97 7.70 -0.31
C VAL A 86 3.75 6.38 0.42
N GLU A 87 4.80 5.89 1.06
CA GLU A 87 4.78 4.76 1.97
C GLU A 87 4.25 3.47 1.33
N TYR A 88 4.85 3.09 0.19
CA TYR A 88 4.54 1.81 -0.46
C TYR A 88 4.89 0.63 0.44
N LYS A 89 3.96 -0.32 0.58
CA LYS A 89 4.07 -1.49 1.46
C LYS A 89 3.64 -2.76 0.76
N ILE A 90 4.38 -3.84 1.02
CA ILE A 90 4.07 -5.17 0.52
C ILE A 90 3.25 -5.91 1.57
N LYS A 91 1.99 -6.16 1.25
CA LYS A 91 1.11 -7.00 2.05
C LYS A 91 1.25 -8.45 1.60
N ARG A 92 1.85 -9.28 2.45
CA ARG A 92 2.00 -10.73 2.24
C ARG A 92 0.88 -11.47 2.96
N THR A 93 0.13 -12.28 2.22
CA THR A 93 -0.96 -13.10 2.76
C THR A 93 -0.64 -14.56 2.54
N TYR A 94 -0.33 -15.26 3.63
CA TYR A 94 -0.04 -16.70 3.61
C TYR A 94 -1.37 -17.49 3.70
N PRO A 95 -1.53 -18.58 2.91
CA PRO A 95 -2.68 -19.45 3.04
C PRO A 95 -2.72 -20.07 4.44
N LYS A 96 -3.91 -20.12 5.04
CA LYS A 96 -4.12 -20.68 6.40
C LYS A 96 -3.97 -22.20 6.47
N ILE A 97 -3.94 -22.87 5.32
CA ILE A 97 -3.84 -24.32 5.20
C ILE A 97 -2.61 -24.61 4.34
N ALA A 98 -1.65 -25.37 4.87
CA ALA A 98 -0.53 -25.88 4.09
C ALA A 98 -1.08 -26.77 2.96
N PRO A 99 -0.53 -26.69 1.73
CA PRO A 99 -0.94 -27.61 0.68
C PRO A 99 -0.73 -29.05 1.16
N LYS A 100 -1.78 -29.88 1.09
CA LYS A 100 -1.65 -31.32 1.31
C LYS A 100 -0.79 -31.84 0.18
N ASN A 101 0.41 -32.31 0.49
CA ASN A 101 1.20 -33.10 -0.45
C ASN A 101 0.35 -34.30 -0.87
N GLN A 102 0.04 -34.40 -2.16
CA GLN A 102 -0.49 -35.61 -2.78
C GLN A 102 0.65 -36.57 -3.08
#